data_AF-A0A3V5ULQ9-F1
#
_entry.id   AF-A0A3V5ULQ9-F1
#
_cell.length_a   1.000
_cell.length_b   1.000
_cell.length_c   1.000
_cell.angle_alpha   90.00
_cell.angle_beta   90.00
_cell.angle_gamma   90.00
#
_symmetry.space_group_name_H-M   'P 1'
#
loop_
_entity.id
_entity.type
_entity.pdbx_description
1 polymer ?
#
loop_
_entity_poly.entity_id
_entity_poly.type
_entity_poly.pdbx_seq_one_letter_code
_entity_poly.pdbx_strand_id
1 'polypeptide(L)'
;MELGFFKSSLKYNAAATIFCVFALYLSIPIFENVNFISNHPIIVSVLFILLVNSLLLIIYWTSHTKKTNSQPGIKGNKITGNKAKNINILSNGEITKNIVSNNESDGDINIGQGFKNGKK
;
A
#
# COMPACT_ATOMS: atom_id res chain seq x y z
N MET A 1 -2.63 -4.79 -24.06
CA MET A 1 -2.82 -4.81 -22.59
C MET A 1 -2.39 -3.44 -22.06
N GLU A 2 -3.25 -2.71 -21.35
CA GLU A 2 -2.94 -1.33 -20.91
C GLU A 2 -2.06 -1.32 -19.65
N LEU A 3 -0.88 -0.69 -19.73
CA LEU A 3 0.07 -0.57 -18.60
C LEU A 3 -0.53 0.12 -17.37
N GLY A 4 -1.48 1.04 -17.59
CA GLY A 4 -2.20 1.73 -16.53
C GLY A 4 -2.93 0.78 -15.57
N PHE A 5 -3.45 -0.33 -16.09
CA PHE A 5 -4.18 -1.35 -15.32
C PHE A 5 -3.31 -2.00 -14.23
N PHE A 6 -2.02 -2.21 -14.52
CA PHE A 6 -1.09 -2.89 -13.60
C PHE A 6 -0.31 -1.94 -12.68
N LYS A 7 -0.47 -0.63 -12.83
CA LYS A 7 0.33 0.37 -12.09
C LYS A 7 0.29 0.16 -10.57
N SER A 8 -0.88 -0.17 -10.01
CA SER A 8 -1.00 -0.47 -8.58
C SER A 8 -0.35 -1.82 -8.25
N SER A 9 -0.55 -2.86 -9.05
CA SER A 9 0.01 -4.19 -8.82
C SER A 9 1.54 -4.22 -8.91
N LEU A 10 2.11 -3.53 -9.89
CA LEU A 10 3.56 -3.32 -10.05
C LEU A 10 4.19 -2.64 -8.83
N LYS A 11 3.47 -1.71 -8.18
CA LYS A 11 4.01 -0.96 -7.02
C LYS A 11 4.18 -1.82 -5.77
N TYR A 12 3.30 -2.80 -5.55
CA TYR A 12 3.31 -3.61 -4.30
C TYR A 12 3.80 -5.04 -4.51
N ASN A 13 3.68 -5.59 -5.72
CA ASN A 13 4.14 -6.93 -6.04
C ASN A 13 4.64 -7.04 -7.49
N ALA A 14 5.74 -6.36 -7.78
CA ALA A 14 6.32 -6.26 -9.12
C ALA A 14 6.63 -7.63 -9.75
N ALA A 15 7.30 -8.51 -9.01
CA ALA A 15 7.73 -9.82 -9.53
C ALA A 15 6.54 -10.69 -9.95
N ALA A 16 5.52 -10.82 -9.09
CA ALA A 16 4.32 -11.60 -9.43
C ALA A 16 3.52 -10.97 -10.57
N THR A 17 3.44 -9.64 -10.59
CA THR A 17 2.73 -8.90 -11.66
C THR A 17 3.41 -9.09 -13.01
N ILE A 18 4.74 -8.98 -13.07
CA ILE A 18 5.53 -9.19 -14.30
C ILE A 18 5.38 -10.63 -14.78
N PHE A 19 5.50 -11.61 -13.87
CA PHE A 19 5.32 -13.02 -14.21
C PHE A 19 3.93 -13.31 -14.80
N CYS A 20 2.86 -12.77 -14.19
CA CYS A 20 1.51 -12.96 -14.70
C CYS A 20 1.29 -12.31 -16.08
N VAL A 21 1.80 -11.11 -16.29
CA VAL A 21 1.73 -10.44 -17.61
C VAL A 21 2.49 -11.25 -18.66
N PHE A 22 3.67 -11.77 -18.31
CA PHE A 22 4.47 -12.60 -19.20
C PHE A 22 3.78 -13.93 -19.54
N ALA A 23 3.19 -14.61 -18.56
CA ALA A 23 2.44 -15.85 -18.76
C ALA A 23 1.18 -15.63 -19.63
N LEU A 24 0.47 -14.51 -19.43
CA LEU A 24 -0.65 -14.12 -20.29
C LEU A 24 -0.17 -13.83 -21.72
N TYR A 25 0.96 -13.14 -21.88
CA TYR A 25 1.50 -12.85 -23.21
C TYR A 25 1.92 -14.13 -23.96
N LEU A 26 2.58 -15.06 -23.29
CA LEU A 26 2.96 -16.35 -23.88
C LEU A 26 1.77 -17.24 -24.24
N SER A 27 0.61 -17.03 -23.62
CA SER A 27 -0.61 -17.79 -23.92
C SER A 27 -1.45 -17.18 -25.05
N ILE A 28 -1.13 -15.97 -25.55
CA ILE A 28 -1.84 -15.33 -26.68
C ILE A 28 -1.96 -16.26 -27.90
N PRO A 29 -0.89 -16.94 -28.38
CA PRO A 29 -0.99 -17.78 -29.58
C PRO A 29 -1.97 -18.95 -29.43
N ILE A 30 -2.20 -19.42 -28.19
CA ILE A 30 -3.16 -20.49 -27.89
C ILE A 30 -4.60 -19.99 -28.07
N PHE A 31 -4.86 -18.74 -27.67
CA PHE A 31 -6.18 -18.11 -27.77
C PHE A 31 -6.48 -17.52 -29.14
N GLU A 32 -5.45 -17.26 -29.97
CA GLU A 32 -5.62 -16.83 -31.36
C GLU A 32 -5.82 -18.00 -32.33
N ASN A 33 -5.41 -19.21 -31.95
CA ASN A 33 -5.53 -20.41 -32.79
C ASN A 33 -6.87 -21.13 -32.56
N VAL A 34 -7.89 -20.73 -33.34
CA VAL A 34 -9.25 -21.31 -33.29
C VAL A 34 -9.26 -22.83 -33.49
N ASN A 35 -8.40 -23.36 -34.36
CA ASN A 35 -8.30 -24.81 -34.59
C ASN A 35 -7.78 -25.54 -33.35
N PHE A 36 -6.81 -24.97 -32.65
CA PHE A 36 -6.31 -25.54 -31.40
C PHE A 36 -7.37 -25.49 -30.30
N ILE A 37 -8.10 -24.38 -30.19
CA ILE A 37 -9.22 -24.24 -29.23
C ILE A 37 -10.29 -25.30 -29.51
N SER A 38 -10.67 -25.46 -30.77
CA SER A 38 -11.72 -26.39 -31.17
C SER A 38 -11.32 -27.86 -30.97
N ASN A 39 -10.03 -28.18 -31.11
CA ASN A 39 -9.50 -29.53 -30.90
C ASN A 39 -9.22 -29.85 -29.42
N HIS A 40 -8.99 -28.83 -28.58
CA HIS A 40 -8.64 -29.01 -27.17
C HIS A 40 -9.43 -28.08 -26.20
N PRO A 41 -10.77 -28.09 -26.25
CA PRO A 41 -11.60 -27.12 -25.54
C PRO A 41 -11.45 -27.20 -24.01
N ILE A 42 -11.24 -28.41 -23.46
CA ILE A 42 -11.06 -28.63 -22.02
C ILE A 42 -9.73 -28.02 -21.54
N ILE A 43 -8.65 -28.24 -22.29
CA ILE A 43 -7.31 -27.73 -21.94
C ILE A 43 -7.34 -26.20 -21.93
N VAL A 44 -7.91 -25.59 -22.98
CA VAL A 44 -8.03 -24.14 -23.09
C VAL A 44 -8.92 -23.58 -21.96
N SER A 45 -10.00 -24.26 -21.62
CA SER A 45 -10.89 -23.84 -20.51
C SER A 45 -10.18 -23.86 -19.17
N VAL A 46 -9.45 -24.93 -18.85
CA VAL A 46 -8.70 -25.04 -17.59
C VAL A 46 -7.59 -23.97 -17.54
N LEU A 47 -6.86 -23.79 -18.64
CA LEU A 47 -5.79 -22.79 -18.72
C LEU A 47 -6.34 -21.37 -18.51
N PHE A 48 -7.48 -21.05 -19.14
CA PHE A 48 -8.15 -19.76 -18.99
C PHE A 48 -8.59 -19.51 -17.54
N ILE A 49 -9.23 -20.50 -16.91
CA ILE A 49 -9.69 -20.42 -15.52
C ILE A 49 -8.49 -20.17 -14.59
N LEU A 50 -7.38 -20.90 -14.77
CA LEU A 50 -6.18 -20.72 -13.95
C LEU A 50 -5.56 -19.32 -14.11
N LEU A 51 -5.46 -18.82 -15.34
CA LEU A 51 -4.90 -17.49 -15.62
C LEU A 51 -5.74 -16.37 -15.00
N VAL A 52 -7.07 -16.43 -15.16
CA VAL A 52 -7.99 -15.43 -14.60
C VAL A 52 -7.99 -15.46 -13.07
N ASN A 53 -8.05 -16.65 -12.45
CA ASN A 53 -8.02 -16.76 -10.99
C ASN A 53 -6.68 -16.29 -10.40
N SER A 54 -5.55 -16.59 -11.06
CA SER A 54 -4.23 -16.11 -10.63
C SER A 54 -4.14 -14.58 -10.70
N LEU A 55 -4.68 -13.98 -11.77
CA LEU A 55 -4.73 -12.53 -11.93
C LEU A 55 -5.58 -11.88 -10.82
N LEU A 56 -6.78 -12.41 -10.56
CA LEU A 56 -7.67 -11.92 -9.50
C LEU A 56 -7.03 -12.03 -8.12
N LEU A 57 -6.35 -13.15 -7.84
CA LEU A 57 -5.66 -13.39 -6.57
C LEU A 57 -4.55 -12.36 -6.35
N ILE A 58 -3.75 -12.05 -7.37
CA ILE A 58 -2.70 -11.02 -7.28
C ILE A 58 -3.30 -9.64 -7.02
N ILE A 59 -4.37 -9.28 -7.74
CA ILE A 59 -5.05 -7.98 -7.55
C ILE A 59 -5.59 -7.89 -6.12
N TYR A 60 -6.26 -8.94 -5.65
CA TYR A 60 -6.82 -9.02 -4.30
C TYR A 60 -5.73 -8.89 -3.22
N TRP A 61 -4.66 -9.68 -3.32
CA TRP A 61 -3.53 -9.61 -2.41
C TRP A 61 -2.86 -8.24 -2.43
N THR A 62 -2.66 -7.65 -3.60
CA THR A 62 -2.07 -6.31 -3.75
C THR A 62 -2.96 -5.25 -3.10
N SER A 63 -4.29 -5.37 -3.26
CA SER A 63 -5.25 -4.46 -2.64
C SER A 63 -5.19 -4.52 -1.10
N HIS A 64 -5.04 -5.71 -0.53
CA HIS A 64 -5.00 -5.93 0.92
C HIS A 64 -3.60 -5.71 1.54
N THR A 65 -2.54 -5.84 0.76
CA THR A 65 -1.16 -5.50 1.19
C THR A 65 -0.81 -4.04 0.97
N LYS A 66 -1.76 -3.19 0.54
CA LYS A 66 -1.65 -1.75 0.74
C LYS A 66 -1.48 -1.50 2.23
N LYS A 67 -0.23 -1.45 2.70
CA LYS A 67 0.14 -0.81 3.94
C LYS A 67 -0.49 0.57 3.87
N THR A 68 -1.49 0.82 4.71
CA THR A 68 -1.83 2.17 5.10
C THR A 68 -0.50 2.79 5.50
N ASN A 69 -0.02 3.75 4.72
CA ASN A 69 1.15 4.53 5.08
C ASN A 69 0.82 5.16 6.44
N SER A 70 1.21 4.49 7.52
CA SER A 70 1.16 5.08 8.84
C SER A 70 2.18 6.20 8.76
N GLN A 71 1.67 7.43 8.79
CA GLN A 71 2.55 8.58 8.90
C GLN A 71 3.37 8.37 10.18
N PRO A 72 4.69 8.54 10.14
CA PRO A 72 5.55 8.33 11.31
C PRO A 72 5.03 9.20 12.45
N GLY A 73 4.57 8.52 13.51
CA GLY A 73 4.02 9.13 14.70
C GLY A 73 5.11 9.51 15.71
N ILE A 74 4.75 10.30 16.71
CA ILE A 74 5.65 10.68 17.81
C ILE A 74 5.35 9.75 18.98
N LYS A 75 6.25 8.80 19.25
CA LYS A 75 6.02 7.77 20.28
C LYS A 75 7.18 7.68 21.27
N GLY A 76 6.87 7.66 22.58
CA GLY A 76 7.84 7.33 23.63
C GLY A 76 8.90 8.39 23.95
N ASN A 77 8.68 9.65 23.57
CA ASN A 77 9.64 10.72 23.83
C ASN A 77 9.48 11.30 25.24
N LYS A 78 10.60 11.64 25.90
CA LYS A 78 10.63 12.36 27.16
C LYS A 78 11.14 13.79 26.93
N ILE A 79 10.33 14.78 27.24
CA ILE A 79 10.64 16.21 27.07
C ILE A 79 10.73 16.84 28.47
N THR A 80 11.93 17.25 28.86
CA THR A 80 12.22 17.73 30.22
C THR A 80 13.32 18.77 30.25
N GLY A 81 13.32 19.66 31.25
CA GLY A 81 14.34 20.69 31.46
C GLY A 81 14.27 21.87 30.50
N ASN A 82 13.17 22.02 29.75
CA ASN A 82 13.05 23.05 28.73
C ASN A 82 12.62 24.39 29.35
N LYS A 83 13.34 25.46 28.99
CA LYS A 83 13.09 26.85 29.44
C LYS A 83 12.46 27.72 28.36
N ALA A 84 12.33 27.19 27.14
CA ALA A 84 11.76 27.91 26.00
C ALA A 84 10.22 28.00 26.11
N LYS A 85 9.67 29.14 25.68
CA LYS A 85 8.22 29.37 25.55
C LYS A 85 7.75 29.01 24.14
N ASN A 86 6.46 28.74 23.98
CA ASN A 86 5.74 28.35 22.75
C ASN A 86 6.30 27.13 21.98
N ILE A 87 6.49 25.98 22.63
CA ILE A 87 6.97 24.76 21.96
C ILE A 87 5.77 24.00 21.37
N ASN A 88 5.64 24.01 20.04
CA ASN A 88 4.61 23.24 19.34
C ASN A 88 5.23 22.04 18.61
N ILE A 89 4.82 20.83 19.01
CA ILE A 89 5.24 19.57 18.41
C ILE A 89 4.03 18.97 17.70
N LEU A 90 4.07 19.02 16.37
CA LEU A 90 2.99 18.53 15.51
C LEU A 90 3.41 17.25 14.81
N SER A 91 2.53 16.25 14.86
CA SER A 91 2.67 15.03 14.06
C SER A 91 1.43 14.81 13.22
N ASN A 92 1.63 14.44 11.95
CA ASN A 92 0.56 13.90 11.13
C ASN A 92 0.31 12.41 11.43
N GLY A 93 1.19 11.77 12.21
CA GLY A 93 1.05 10.40 12.70
C GLY A 93 0.47 10.33 14.11
N GLU A 94 0.34 9.12 14.64
CA GLU A 94 -0.19 8.87 15.98
C GLU A 94 0.78 9.38 17.06
N ILE A 95 0.25 10.06 18.08
CA ILE A 95 1.03 10.56 19.22
C ILE A 95 0.72 9.68 20.44
N THR A 96 1.68 8.88 20.91
CA THR A 96 1.43 7.94 22.02
C THR A 96 2.58 7.89 23.01
N LYS A 97 2.26 7.83 24.31
CA LYS A 97 3.23 7.56 25.40
C LYS A 97 4.39 8.57 25.48
N ASN A 98 4.19 9.83 25.10
CA ASN A 98 5.18 10.87 25.33
C ASN A 98 5.02 11.44 26.74
N ILE A 99 6.14 11.76 27.40
CA ILE A 99 6.19 12.27 28.77
C ILE A 99 6.74 13.69 28.72
N VAL A 100 6.00 14.65 29.28
CA VAL A 100 6.42 16.05 29.40
C VAL A 100 6.51 16.38 30.89
N SER A 101 7.69 16.68 31.41
CA SER A 101 7.88 16.96 32.84
C SER A 101 9.04 17.90 33.13
N ASN A 102 8.97 18.66 34.23
CA ASN A 102 10.06 19.55 34.68
C ASN A 102 10.50 20.57 33.60
N ASN A 103 9.56 21.21 32.93
CA ASN A 103 9.81 22.31 32.00
C ASN A 103 9.38 23.62 32.68
N GLU A 104 10.19 24.67 32.57
CA GLU A 104 9.96 25.99 33.21
C GLU A 104 8.92 26.83 32.44
N SER A 105 8.29 26.27 31.41
CA SER A 105 7.31 26.95 30.58
C SER A 105 5.92 26.94 31.22
N ASP A 106 5.54 28.08 31.81
CA ASP A 106 4.15 28.40 32.09
C ASP A 106 3.40 28.51 30.75
N GLY A 107 2.62 27.49 30.37
CA GLY A 107 1.63 27.56 29.27
C GLY A 107 1.86 26.80 27.94
N ASP A 108 3.04 26.26 27.61
CA ASP A 108 3.39 26.30 26.17
C ASP A 108 3.88 25.02 25.47
N ILE A 109 3.88 23.84 26.09
CA ILE A 109 4.23 22.60 25.37
C ILE A 109 2.95 21.97 24.80
N ASN A 110 2.66 22.28 23.55
CA ASN A 110 1.55 21.69 22.81
C ASN A 110 2.05 20.51 21.98
N ILE A 111 1.64 19.29 22.35
CA ILE A 111 1.86 18.09 21.54
C ILE A 111 0.51 17.71 20.92
N GLY A 112 0.30 18.13 19.68
CA GLY A 112 -0.96 17.97 18.97
C GLY A 112 -0.83 17.04 17.77
N GLN A 113 -1.82 16.17 17.57
CA GLN A 113 -1.98 15.48 16.30
C GLN A 113 -2.50 16.49 15.28
N GLY A 114 -1.72 16.75 14.23
CA GLY A 114 -2.15 17.61 13.13
C GLY A 114 -3.32 16.99 12.39
N PHE A 115 -4.32 17.79 12.02
CA PHE A 115 -5.44 17.34 11.20
C PHE A 115 -4.92 16.76 9.89
N LYS A 116 -5.29 15.51 9.60
CA LYS A 116 -5.10 14.90 8.28
C LYS A 116 -5.75 15.84 7.24
N ASN A 117 -4.93 16.44 6.38
CA ASN A 117 -5.37 17.34 5.29
C ASN A 117 -5.99 18.68 5.72
N GLY A 118 -5.59 19.28 6.83
CA GLY A 118 -5.84 20.71 7.10
C GLY A 118 -7.32 21.12 7.20
N LYS A 119 -8.25 20.18 7.38
CA LYS A 119 -9.64 20.48 7.73
C LYS A 119 -9.82 20.31 9.23
N LYS A 120 -10.21 21.41 9.89
CA LYS A 120 -10.74 21.41 11.26
C LYS A 120 -11.96 20.51 11.37
#